data_AF-A0A934GQE2-F1
#
_entry.id   AF-A0A934GQE2-F1
#
_cell.length_a   1.000
_cell.length_b   1.000
_cell.length_c   1.000
_cell.angle_alpha   90.00
_cell.angle_beta   90.00
_cell.angle_gamma   90.00
#
_symmetry.space_group_name_H-M   'P 1'
#
loop_
_entity.id
_entity.type
_entity.pdbx_description
1 polymer ?
#
loop_
_entity_poly.entity_id
_entity_poly.type
_entity_poly.pdbx_seq_one_letter_code
_entity_poly.pdbx_strand_id
1 'polypeptide(L)'
;MPISDDRLYAEGNAYIGVSAKQTVRDALRQWSKDATRWGTPREWWWLVIEHDRHQFSAIPFEQLRDLLNQAGSGVTMDTQLADLPEATQQLDSWQLTPGIVYTKLVDKNTTTTAVALQLAEESPGQLLVVTTQGQCVGIISKRTRSFAMATFSLLKMIEEDEKKQVGTAHTASIQEDERKKD
;
A
#
# COMPACT_ATOMS: atom_id res chain seq x y z
N MET A 1 -0.88 17.71 23.95
CA MET A 1 -1.06 16.27 24.24
C MET A 1 -0.33 15.46 23.17
N PRO A 2 0.31 14.34 23.55
CA PRO A 2 0.86 13.37 22.59
C PRO A 2 -0.21 12.86 21.62
N ILE A 3 0.22 12.19 20.54
CA ILE A 3 -0.71 11.62 19.55
C ILE A 3 -1.55 10.51 20.23
N SER A 4 -2.87 10.69 20.23
CA SER A 4 -3.80 9.72 20.83
C SER A 4 -4.09 8.53 19.92
N ASP A 5 -4.44 7.40 20.53
CA ASP A 5 -4.86 6.19 19.81
C ASP A 5 -6.10 6.43 18.95
N ASP A 6 -7.10 7.16 19.47
CA ASP A 6 -8.30 7.54 18.71
C ASP A 6 -7.95 8.26 17.41
N ARG A 7 -6.87 9.04 17.41
CA ARG A 7 -6.40 9.71 16.20
C ARG A 7 -5.81 8.71 15.22
N LEU A 8 -5.01 7.75 15.69
CA LEU A 8 -4.40 6.72 14.84
C LEU A 8 -5.45 5.78 14.23
N TYR A 9 -6.52 5.49 14.97
CA TYR A 9 -7.60 4.59 14.53
C TYR A 9 -8.71 5.30 13.73
N ALA A 10 -8.57 6.58 13.44
CA ALA A 10 -9.51 7.30 12.59
C ALA A 10 -9.58 6.66 11.19
N GLU A 11 -10.78 6.62 10.59
CA GLU A 11 -11.01 5.94 9.31
C GLU A 11 -10.08 6.42 8.17
N GLY A 12 -9.76 7.71 8.14
CA GLY A 12 -8.83 8.30 7.17
C GLY A 12 -7.35 7.92 7.34
N ASN A 13 -7.02 7.24 8.45
CA ASN A 13 -5.66 6.78 8.79
C ASN A 13 -5.52 5.27 8.66
N ALA A 14 -6.44 4.62 7.94
CA ALA A 14 -6.34 3.18 7.73
C ALA A 14 -5.17 2.82 6.81
N TYR A 15 -4.41 1.78 7.18
CA TYR A 15 -3.20 1.39 6.46
C TYR A 15 -2.89 -0.10 6.67
N ILE A 16 -2.00 -0.63 5.84
CA ILE A 16 -1.27 -1.88 6.09
C ILE A 16 0.20 -1.58 6.13
N GLY A 17 0.87 -2.02 7.19
CA GLY A 17 2.33 -2.08 7.25
C GLY A 17 2.84 -3.39 6.65
N VAL A 18 3.72 -3.31 5.66
CA VAL A 18 4.39 -4.45 5.03
C VAL A 18 5.88 -4.18 4.83
N SER A 19 6.70 -5.22 4.69
CA SER A 19 8.12 -5.06 4.38
C SER A 19 8.35 -4.80 2.90
N ALA A 20 9.32 -3.93 2.57
CA ALA A 20 9.76 -3.66 1.19
C ALA A 20 10.22 -4.90 0.41
N LYS A 21 10.58 -5.98 1.12
CA LYS A 21 11.01 -7.27 0.54
C LYS A 21 9.83 -8.11 0.03
N GLN A 22 8.60 -7.76 0.40
CA GLN A 22 7.41 -8.45 -0.09
C GLN A 22 7.08 -8.04 -1.52
N THR A 23 6.30 -8.86 -2.22
CA THR A 23 5.74 -8.49 -3.53
C THR A 23 4.42 -7.74 -3.37
N VAL A 24 3.97 -7.08 -4.45
CA VAL A 24 2.62 -6.50 -4.52
C VAL A 24 1.55 -7.55 -4.20
N ARG A 25 1.71 -8.77 -4.71
CA ARG A 25 0.81 -9.90 -4.43
C ARG A 25 0.71 -10.20 -2.94
N ASP A 26 1.85 -10.31 -2.25
CA ASP A 26 1.90 -10.65 -0.83
C ASP A 26 1.19 -9.60 0.03
N ALA A 27 1.43 -8.31 -0.28
CA ALA A 27 0.75 -7.20 0.38
C ALA A 27 -0.77 -7.23 0.19
N LEU A 28 -1.24 -7.45 -1.05
CA LEU A 28 -2.68 -7.53 -1.33
C LEU A 28 -3.34 -8.77 -0.72
N ARG A 29 -2.61 -9.89 -0.59
CA ARG A 29 -3.07 -11.07 0.15
C ARG A 29 -3.24 -10.78 1.64
N GLN A 30 -2.29 -10.07 2.24
CA GLN A 30 -2.39 -9.64 3.64
C GLN A 30 -3.60 -8.70 3.81
N TRP A 31 -3.79 -7.76 2.88
CA TRP A 31 -4.97 -6.91 2.86
C TRP A 31 -6.28 -7.69 2.82
N SER A 32 -6.41 -8.66 1.92
CA SER A 32 -7.63 -9.46 1.80
C SER A 32 -8.00 -10.17 3.12
N LYS A 33 -7.00 -10.69 3.83
CA LYS A 33 -7.18 -11.30 5.16
C LYS A 33 -7.57 -10.28 6.24
N ASP A 34 -6.99 -9.08 6.23
CA ASP A 34 -7.35 -8.05 7.21
C ASP A 34 -8.71 -7.41 6.91
N ALA A 35 -9.05 -7.18 5.64
CA ALA A 35 -10.33 -6.64 5.21
C ALA A 35 -11.50 -7.53 5.65
N THR A 36 -11.34 -8.84 5.55
CA THR A 36 -12.33 -9.83 6.04
C THR A 36 -12.47 -9.80 7.56
N ARG A 37 -11.38 -9.53 8.31
CA ARG A 37 -11.40 -9.39 9.77
C ARG A 37 -12.18 -8.17 10.25
N TRP A 38 -12.15 -7.06 9.53
CA TRP A 38 -12.82 -5.81 9.91
C TRP A 38 -14.22 -5.64 9.30
N GLY A 39 -14.75 -6.67 8.65
CA GLY A 39 -16.13 -6.73 8.14
C GLY A 39 -16.43 -5.81 6.95
N THR A 40 -15.47 -5.00 6.49
CA THR A 40 -15.59 -4.17 5.28
C THR A 40 -14.21 -3.95 4.62
N PRO A 41 -14.03 -4.28 3.33
CA PRO A 41 -12.87 -3.82 2.58
C PRO A 41 -12.94 -2.30 2.43
N ARG A 42 -12.03 -1.58 3.09
CA ARG A 42 -12.03 -0.12 3.06
C ARG A 42 -11.18 0.37 1.88
N GLU A 43 -11.78 1.25 1.09
CA GLU A 43 -11.26 1.90 -0.14
C GLU A 43 -10.02 2.78 0.03
N TRP A 44 -9.54 2.93 1.27
CA TRP A 44 -8.82 4.12 1.73
C TRP A 44 -7.47 3.77 2.34
N TRP A 45 -7.06 2.52 2.19
CA TRP A 45 -5.89 2.01 2.87
C TRP A 45 -4.64 2.53 2.16
N TRP A 46 -3.73 3.05 2.97
CA TRP A 46 -2.36 3.25 2.56
C TRP A 46 -1.62 1.92 2.64
N LEU A 47 -0.85 1.60 1.62
CA LEU A 47 0.24 0.65 1.79
C LEU A 47 1.41 1.40 2.40
N VAL A 48 1.78 1.09 3.63
CA VAL A 48 2.98 1.61 4.30
C VAL A 48 4.05 0.54 4.18
N ILE A 49 5.14 0.90 3.52
CA ILE A 49 6.23 0.01 3.16
C ILE A 49 7.42 0.34 4.07
N GLU A 50 7.79 -0.62 4.91
CA GLU A 50 8.97 -0.54 5.77
C GLU A 50 10.21 -1.02 5.00
N HIS A 51 11.17 -0.12 4.85
CA HIS A 51 12.50 -0.37 4.30
C HIS A 51 13.49 -0.64 5.43
N ASP A 52 14.72 -1.00 5.08
CA ASP A 52 15.79 -1.12 6.08
C ASP A 52 16.07 0.25 6.74
N ARG A 53 16.61 0.23 7.97
CA ARG A 53 17.00 1.43 8.75
C ARG A 53 15.86 2.39 9.13
N HIS A 54 14.67 1.86 9.41
CA HIS A 54 13.50 2.65 9.84
C HIS A 54 13.04 3.70 8.81
N GLN A 55 13.29 3.47 7.53
CA GLN A 55 12.76 4.30 6.47
C GLN A 55 11.40 3.75 6.01
N PHE A 56 10.44 4.63 5.77
CA PHE A 56 9.11 4.24 5.33
C PHE A 56 8.73 4.98 4.06
N SER A 57 8.22 4.25 3.07
CA SER A 57 7.47 4.83 1.96
C SER A 57 6.00 4.44 2.06
N ALA A 58 5.15 5.14 1.32
CA ALA A 58 3.75 4.79 1.26
C ALA A 58 3.17 5.04 -0.13
N ILE A 59 2.15 4.27 -0.48
CA ILE A 59 1.36 4.45 -1.69
C ILE A 59 -0.12 4.26 -1.36
N PRO A 60 -1.02 5.15 -1.80
CA PRO A 60 -2.45 4.88 -1.70
C PRO A 60 -2.83 3.70 -2.60
N PHE A 61 -3.74 2.85 -2.14
CA PHE A 61 -4.21 1.72 -2.95
C PHE A 61 -4.76 2.14 -4.33
N GLU A 62 -5.41 3.29 -4.43
CA GLU A 62 -5.81 3.87 -5.72
C GLU A 62 -4.64 4.00 -6.70
N GLN A 63 -3.50 4.54 -6.26
CA GLN A 63 -2.33 4.69 -7.14
C GLN A 63 -1.66 3.35 -7.45
N LEU A 64 -1.65 2.42 -6.50
CA LEU A 64 -1.14 1.06 -6.75
C LEU A 64 -1.98 0.35 -7.82
N ARG A 65 -3.30 0.51 -7.78
CA ARG A 65 -4.21 0.03 -8.81
C ARG A 65 -3.89 0.65 -10.17
N ASP A 66 -3.71 1.96 -10.19
CA ASP A 66 -3.43 2.69 -11.42
C ASP A 66 -2.10 2.22 -12.04
N LEU A 67 -1.07 2.00 -11.21
CA LEU A 67 0.20 1.40 -11.64
C LEU A 67 0.03 0.01 -12.25
N LEU A 68 -0.78 -0.86 -11.63
CA LEU A 68 -1.03 -2.21 -12.14
C LEU A 68 -1.85 -2.23 -13.44
N ASN A 69 -2.69 -1.21 -13.67
CA ASN A 69 -3.53 -1.10 -14.86
C ASN A 69 -2.88 -0.32 -16.01
N GLN A 70 -1.90 0.54 -15.71
CA GLN A 70 -1.27 1.39 -16.71
C GLN A 70 -0.31 0.59 -17.59
N ALA A 71 -0.64 0.50 -18.88
CA ALA A 71 0.26 -0.07 -19.88
C ALA A 71 1.59 0.70 -19.89
N GLY A 72 2.70 -0.04 -19.73
CA GLY A 72 4.06 0.53 -19.72
C GLY A 72 4.60 0.94 -18.35
N SER A 73 3.85 0.78 -17.26
CA SER A 73 4.38 1.00 -15.89
C SER A 73 5.46 -0.01 -15.50
N GLY A 74 5.41 -1.22 -16.08
CA GLY A 74 6.27 -2.35 -15.71
C GLY A 74 5.94 -2.96 -14.34
N VAL A 75 4.96 -2.43 -13.62
CA VAL A 75 4.53 -2.92 -12.30
C VAL A 75 3.56 -4.10 -12.49
N THR A 76 3.84 -5.19 -11.79
CA THR A 76 3.05 -6.42 -11.81
C THR A 76 2.79 -6.91 -10.39
N MET A 77 1.98 -7.98 -10.25
CA MET A 77 1.77 -8.63 -8.95
C MET A 77 3.07 -9.20 -8.34
N ASP A 78 4.05 -9.54 -9.18
CA ASP A 78 5.34 -10.09 -8.77
C ASP A 78 6.41 -9.04 -8.46
N THR A 79 6.12 -7.76 -8.71
CA THR A 79 7.04 -6.66 -8.43
C THR A 79 7.27 -6.56 -6.92
N GLN A 80 8.55 -6.49 -6.49
CA GLN A 80 8.87 -6.22 -5.09
C GLN A 80 8.47 -4.80 -4.72
N LEU A 81 8.01 -4.59 -3.49
CA LEU A 81 7.55 -3.28 -3.03
C LEU A 81 8.68 -2.24 -2.98
N ALA A 82 9.93 -2.68 -2.79
CA ALA A 82 11.13 -1.85 -2.91
C ALA A 82 11.34 -1.27 -4.33
N ASP A 83 10.82 -1.95 -5.35
CA ASP A 83 11.02 -1.61 -6.77
C ASP A 83 9.87 -0.78 -7.35
N LEU A 84 8.90 -0.38 -6.51
CA LEU A 84 7.80 0.49 -6.96
C LEU A 84 8.34 1.87 -7.36
N PRO A 85 7.85 2.46 -8.47
CA PRO A 85 8.31 3.75 -8.92
C PRO A 85 7.95 4.84 -7.90
N GLU A 86 8.86 5.79 -7.72
CA GLU A 86 8.61 6.99 -6.92
C GLU A 86 7.63 7.93 -7.63
N ALA A 87 6.72 8.52 -6.86
CA ALA A 87 5.84 9.55 -7.39
C ALA A 87 6.67 10.77 -7.78
N THR A 88 6.64 11.12 -9.06
CA THR A 88 7.33 12.30 -9.61
C THR A 88 6.30 13.34 -10.04
N GLN A 89 6.64 14.61 -9.83
CA GLN A 89 5.84 15.70 -10.38
C GLN A 89 6.13 15.83 -11.87
N GLN A 90 5.10 15.71 -12.71
CA GLN A 90 5.27 16.04 -14.12
C GLN A 90 5.49 17.55 -14.23
N LEU A 91 6.44 17.99 -15.06
CA LEU A 91 6.70 19.42 -15.25
C LEU A 91 5.58 20.09 -16.06
N ASP A 92 4.94 19.33 -16.95
CA ASP A 92 3.93 19.83 -17.88
C ASP A 92 2.50 19.74 -17.33
N SER A 93 2.30 18.96 -16.26
CA SER A 93 1.02 18.84 -15.56
C SER A 93 1.28 19.02 -14.06
N TRP A 94 0.49 19.84 -13.36
CA TRP A 94 0.59 19.95 -11.90
C TRP A 94 0.11 18.68 -11.16
N GLN A 95 0.14 17.52 -11.83
CA GLN A 95 -0.25 16.22 -11.32
C GLN A 95 0.99 15.39 -10.98
N LEU A 96 0.91 14.67 -9.86
CA LEU A 96 1.91 13.66 -9.49
C LEU A 96 1.63 12.38 -10.28
N THR A 97 2.69 11.78 -10.82
CA THR A 97 2.60 10.41 -11.35
C THR A 97 2.27 9.43 -10.21
N PRO A 98 1.49 8.37 -10.48
CA PRO A 98 1.26 7.31 -9.50
C PRO A 98 2.59 6.69 -9.04
N GLY A 99 2.78 6.54 -7.73
CA GLY A 99 4.03 6.03 -7.19
C GLY A 99 4.11 6.07 -5.67
N ILE A 100 5.18 5.52 -5.12
CA ILE A 100 5.48 5.61 -3.70
C ILE A 100 5.96 7.02 -3.34
N VAL A 101 5.65 7.46 -2.12
CA VAL A 101 6.22 8.66 -1.52
C VAL A 101 6.99 8.27 -0.26
N TYR A 102 8.21 8.79 -0.09
CA TYR A 102 8.93 8.62 1.18
C TYR A 102 8.32 9.52 2.25
N THR A 103 7.96 8.90 3.37
CA THR A 103 7.15 9.53 4.40
C THR A 103 8.03 10.16 5.48
N LYS A 104 7.59 11.28 6.04
CA LYS A 104 8.20 11.83 7.25
C LYS A 104 7.72 11.02 8.46
N LEU A 105 8.62 10.88 9.44
CA LEU A 105 8.38 10.14 10.67
C LEU A 105 8.18 11.08 11.83
N VAL A 106 7.26 10.75 12.73
CA VAL A 106 7.10 11.42 14.02
C VAL A 106 7.02 10.39 15.13
N ASP A 107 7.55 10.71 16.31
CA ASP A 107 7.43 9.84 17.48
C ASP A 107 6.13 10.17 18.24
N LYS A 108 5.35 9.13 18.52
CA LYS A 108 4.03 9.23 19.17
C LYS A 108 4.07 9.95 20.51
N ASN A 109 5.13 9.74 21.28
CA ASN A 109 5.25 10.18 22.67
C ASN A 109 5.81 11.60 22.77
N THR A 110 6.65 12.01 21.81
CA THR A 110 7.27 13.34 21.83
C THR A 110 6.56 14.37 20.96
N THR A 111 5.85 13.94 19.92
CA THR A 111 5.14 14.85 19.01
C THR A 111 3.70 15.06 19.45
N THR A 112 3.25 16.33 19.46
CA THR A 112 1.85 16.63 19.79
C THR A 112 0.95 16.45 18.57
N THR A 113 -0.34 16.16 18.81
CA THR A 113 -1.32 16.01 17.72
C THR A 113 -1.40 17.23 16.80
N ALA A 114 -1.37 18.44 17.36
CA ALA A 114 -1.44 19.67 16.56
C ALA A 114 -0.23 19.82 15.63
N VAL A 115 0.98 19.59 16.16
CA VAL A 115 2.22 19.62 15.38
C VAL A 115 2.22 18.53 14.31
N ALA A 116 1.78 17.31 14.65
CA ALA A 116 1.69 16.22 13.69
C ALA A 116 0.70 16.53 12.54
N LEU A 117 -0.42 17.19 12.83
CA LEU A 117 -1.38 17.59 11.79
C LEU A 117 -0.82 18.63 10.83
N GLN A 118 -0.09 19.62 11.35
CA GLN A 118 0.58 20.62 10.53
C GLN A 118 1.68 19.96 9.68
N LEU A 119 2.52 19.12 10.29
CA LEU A 119 3.56 18.38 9.57
C LEU A 119 2.97 17.48 8.48
N ALA A 120 1.81 16.87 8.72
CA ALA A 120 1.14 16.04 7.73
C ALA A 120 0.68 16.84 6.50
N GLU A 121 0.25 18.10 6.66
CA GLU A 121 -0.13 18.96 5.54
C GLU A 121 1.07 19.28 4.62
N GLU A 122 2.24 19.43 5.22
CA GLU A 122 3.50 19.76 4.53
C GLU A 122 4.30 18.53 4.09
N SER A 123 3.80 17.31 4.36
CA SER A 123 4.51 16.07 4.06
C SER A 123 4.18 15.55 2.66
N PRO A 124 5.12 14.87 1.98
CA PRO A 124 4.84 14.17 0.73
C PRO A 124 3.61 13.27 0.85
N GLY A 125 2.69 13.36 -0.12
CA GLY A 125 1.42 12.62 -0.09
C GLY A 125 0.45 13.02 1.03
N GLN A 126 0.73 14.10 1.76
CA GLN A 126 -0.02 14.55 2.93
C GLN A 126 -0.13 13.48 4.04
N LEU A 127 0.95 12.72 4.23
CA LEU A 127 1.02 11.56 5.11
C LEU A 127 2.23 11.62 6.04
N LEU A 128 2.01 11.24 7.30
CA LEU A 128 3.05 10.91 8.27
C LEU A 128 2.95 9.47 8.71
N VAL A 129 4.10 8.83 8.94
CA VAL A 129 4.19 7.60 9.71
C VAL A 129 4.49 7.94 11.15
N VAL A 130 3.67 7.43 12.06
CA VAL A 130 3.82 7.61 13.50
C VAL A 130 4.53 6.38 14.05
N THR A 131 5.60 6.62 14.79
CA THR A 131 6.46 5.57 15.32
C THR A 131 6.54 5.59 16.84
N THR A 132 6.88 4.45 17.43
CA THR A 132 7.35 4.34 18.82
C THR A 132 8.60 3.46 18.81
N GLN A 133 9.72 3.96 19.31
CA GLN A 133 11.00 3.22 19.31
C GLN A 133 11.39 2.70 17.91
N GLY A 134 11.13 3.50 16.86
CA GLY A 134 11.43 3.15 15.47
C GLY A 134 10.48 2.14 14.82
N GLN A 135 9.45 1.67 15.53
CA GLN A 135 8.41 0.79 14.98
C GLN A 135 7.18 1.61 14.57
N CYS A 136 6.60 1.32 13.40
CA CYS A 136 5.36 1.95 12.96
C CYS A 136 4.19 1.53 13.87
N VAL A 137 3.50 2.51 14.43
CA VAL A 137 2.32 2.30 15.29
C VAL A 137 1.04 2.90 14.68
N GLY A 138 1.16 3.66 13.60
CA GLY A 138 0.04 4.26 12.91
C GLY A 138 0.46 5.26 11.85
N ILE A 139 -0.52 5.88 11.21
CA ILE A 139 -0.31 7.00 10.28
C ILE A 139 -1.19 8.19 10.63
N ILE A 140 -0.81 9.36 10.12
CA ILE A 140 -1.68 10.54 10.05
C ILE A 140 -1.73 10.98 8.60
N SER A 141 -2.89 10.81 7.97
CA SER A 141 -3.19 11.23 6.62
C SER A 141 -4.10 12.45 6.64
N LYS A 142 -3.80 13.43 5.78
CA LYS A 142 -4.63 14.61 5.51
C LYS A 142 -5.21 14.58 4.09
N ARG A 143 -4.92 13.53 3.31
CA ARG A 143 -5.45 13.33 1.97
C ARG A 143 -6.97 13.30 2.02
N THR A 144 -7.61 14.23 1.31
CA THR A 144 -9.06 14.30 1.18
C THR A 144 -9.56 13.25 0.22
N ARG A 145 -10.77 12.74 0.50
CA ARG A 145 -11.45 11.74 -0.29
C ARG A 145 -11.71 12.27 -1.72
N SER A 146 -10.94 11.84 -2.73
CA SER A 146 -11.41 11.91 -4.11
C SER A 146 -12.53 10.89 -4.28
N PHE A 147 -13.61 11.27 -4.97
CA PHE A 147 -14.89 10.57 -5.01
C PHE A 147 -14.77 9.04 -5.21
N ALA A 148 -15.48 8.30 -4.35
CA ALA A 148 -15.53 6.84 -4.26
C ALA A 148 -15.96 6.16 -5.58
N MET A 149 -15.11 5.27 -6.13
CA MET A 149 -15.47 4.33 -7.21
C MET A 149 -14.35 3.28 -7.50
N ALA A 150 -13.56 2.83 -6.49
CA ALA A 150 -12.27 2.16 -6.79
C ALA A 150 -11.94 0.82 -6.11
N THR A 151 -12.61 0.38 -5.05
CA THR A 151 -12.05 -0.67 -4.15
C THR A 151 -12.27 -2.08 -4.63
N PHE A 152 -13.37 -2.29 -5.35
CA PHE A 152 -13.65 -3.58 -5.96
C PHE A 152 -12.57 -3.97 -6.97
N SER A 153 -11.73 -3.04 -7.44
CA SER A 153 -10.71 -3.35 -8.44
C SER A 153 -9.55 -4.16 -7.88
N LEU A 154 -8.91 -3.75 -6.78
CA LEU A 154 -7.66 -4.42 -6.33
C LEU A 154 -7.89 -5.80 -5.72
N LEU A 155 -8.93 -5.97 -4.89
CA LEU A 155 -9.28 -7.28 -4.35
C LEU A 155 -9.66 -8.26 -5.47
N LYS A 156 -10.40 -7.78 -6.47
CA LYS A 156 -10.73 -8.58 -7.64
C LYS A 156 -9.48 -8.92 -8.46
N MET A 157 -8.54 -7.99 -8.62
CA MET A 157 -7.28 -8.24 -9.33
C MET A 157 -6.45 -9.33 -8.66
N ILE A 158 -6.35 -9.36 -7.32
CA ILE A 158 -5.66 -10.46 -6.62
C ILE A 158 -6.43 -11.78 -6.74
N GLU A 159 -7.76 -11.78 -6.63
CA GLU A 159 -8.56 -12.99 -6.83
C GLU A 159 -8.41 -13.57 -8.26
N GLU A 160 -8.37 -12.71 -9.28
CA GLU A 160 -8.17 -13.11 -10.68
C GLU A 160 -6.75 -13.63 -10.91
N ASP A 161 -5.74 -12.99 -10.31
CA ASP A 161 -4.34 -13.45 -10.37
C ASP A 161 -4.18 -14.84 -9.72
N GLU A 162 -4.78 -15.05 -8.56
CA GLU A 162 -4.75 -16.33 -7.85
C GLU A 162 -5.43 -17.45 -8.66
N LYS A 163 -6.57 -17.17 -9.29
CA LYS A 163 -7.25 -18.13 -10.19
C LYS A 163 -6.37 -18.51 -11.38
N LYS A 164 -5.66 -17.54 -11.98
CA LYS A 164 -4.74 -17.79 -13.10
C LYS A 164 -3.58 -18.70 -12.68
N GLN A 165 -2.98 -18.47 -11.51
CA GLN A 165 -1.88 -19.30 -11.02
C GLN A 165 -2.29 -20.75 -10.72
N VAL A 166 -3.49 -20.96 -10.18
CA VAL A 166 -4.02 -22.32 -9.95
C VAL A 166 -4.28 -23.03 -11.28
N GLY A 167 -4.83 -22.31 -12.27
CA GLY A 167 -5.07 -22.86 -13.62
C GLY A 167 -3.78 -23.24 -14.37
N THR A 168 -2.73 -22.42 -14.30
CA THR A 168 -1.43 -22.74 -14.90
C THR A 168 -0.71 -23.88 -14.19
N ALA A 169 -0.75 -23.93 -12.85
CA ALA A 169 -0.18 -25.03 -12.08
C ALA A 169 -0.85 -26.37 -12.40
N HIS A 170 -2.17 -26.38 -12.57
CA HIS A 170 -2.92 -27.59 -12.94
C HIS A 170 -2.59 -28.07 -14.36
N THR A 171 -2.35 -27.15 -15.29
CA THR A 171 -2.00 -27.49 -16.68
C THR A 171 -0.57 -28.05 -16.77
N ALA A 172 0.38 -27.49 -16.01
CA ALA A 172 1.77 -27.95 -15.99
C ALA A 172 1.92 -29.36 -15.37
N SER A 173 1.14 -29.66 -14.32
CA SER A 173 1.16 -30.98 -13.67
C SER A 173 0.58 -32.09 -14.54
N ILE A 174 -0.43 -31.79 -15.38
CA ILE A 174 -0.96 -32.75 -16.37
C ILE A 174 0.10 -33.07 -17.45
N GLN A 175 0.85 -32.07 -17.92
CA GLN A 175 1.90 -32.28 -18.93
C GLN A 175 3.14 -33.03 -18.40
N GLU A 176 3.51 -32.84 -17.12
CA GLU A 176 4.60 -33.63 -16.51
C GLU A 176 4.22 -35.09 -16.27
N ASP A 177 2.95 -35.38 -15.94
CA ASP A 177 2.47 -36.75 -15.78
C ASP A 177 2.35 -37.51 -17.11
N GLU A 178 2.12 -36.80 -18.23
CA GLU A 178 2.16 -37.39 -19.57
C GLU A 178 3.59 -37.70 -20.03
N ARG A 179 4.57 -36.83 -19.72
CA ARG A 179 5.99 -37.06 -20.06
C ARG A 179 6.69 -38.18 -19.28
N LYS A 180 6.16 -38.57 -18.12
CA LYS A 180 6.72 -39.67 -17.30
C LYS A 180 6.14 -41.04 -17.64
N LYS A 181 5.20 -41.10 -18.59
CA LYS A 181 4.59 -42.36 -19.07
C LYS A 181 5.22 -42.90 -20.35
N ASP A 182 6.17 -42.16 -20.93
CA ASP A 182 7.05 -42.58 -22.02
C ASP A 182 8.45 -42.97 -21.47
#